data_AF-A0A257RJM2-F1
#
_entry.id   AF-A0A257RJM2-F1
#
_cell.length_a   1.000
_cell.length_b   1.000
_cell.length_c   1.000
_cell.angle_alpha   90.00
_cell.angle_beta   90.00
_cell.angle_gamma   90.00
#
_symmetry.space_group_name_H-M   'P 1'
#
loop_
_entity.id
_entity.type
_entity.pdbx_description
1 polymer ?
#
loop_
_entity_poly.entity_id
_entity_poly.type
_entity_poly.pdbx_seq_one_letter_code
_entity_poly.pdbx_strand_id
1 'polypeptide(L)' 'MKLTLDLHGVYNRGDEIDRALRAVINEALDKRIRLVEIIPGKGG' A
#
# COMPACT_ATOMS: atom_id res chain seq x y z
N MET A 1 -6.32 -7.01 -13.41
CA MET A 1 -5.11 -6.22 -13.11
C MET A 1 -5.20 -5.74 -11.67
N LYS A 2 -4.11 -5.82 -10.89
CA LYS A 2 -4.05 -5.40 -9.48
C LYS A 2 -2.81 -4.54 -9.25
N LEU A 3 -2.87 -3.66 -8.25
CA LEU A 3 -1.68 -3.05 -7.65
C LEU A 3 -1.33 -3.83 -6.38
N THR A 4 -0.04 -3.92 -6.08
CA THR A 4 0.44 -4.54 -4.84
C THR A 4 1.27 -3.50 -4.09
N LEU A 5 0.90 -3.24 -2.83
CA LEU A 5 1.68 -2.42 -1.90
C LEU A 5 2.39 -3.34 -0.91
N ASP A 6 3.72 -3.31 -0.91
CA ASP A 6 4.56 -4.00 0.06
C ASP A 6 4.95 -3.06 1.20
N LEU A 7 4.52 -3.39 2.42
CA LEU A 7 4.82 -2.61 3.63
C LEU A 7 5.93 -3.23 4.49
N HIS A 8 6.62 -4.30 4.06
CA HIS A 8 7.65 -4.97 4.86
C HIS A 8 8.77 -4.03 5.30
N GLY A 9 9.16 -3.05 4.48
CA GLY A 9 10.25 -2.12 4.81
C GLY A 9 9.87 -1.04 5.85
N VAL A 10 8.57 -0.81 6.06
CA VAL A 10 8.05 0.31 6.87
C VAL A 10 7.01 -0.12 7.90
N TYR A 11 6.92 -1.42 8.19
CA TYR A 11 5.86 -2.03 9.01
C TYR A 11 5.71 -1.43 10.42
N ASN A 12 6.76 -0.80 10.96
CA ASN A 12 6.78 -0.16 12.28
C ASN A 12 6.81 1.38 12.23
N ARG A 13 6.55 1.98 11.06
CA ARG A 13 6.60 3.43 10.85
C ARG A 13 5.24 3.93 10.36
N GLY A 14 4.35 4.26 11.30
CA GLY A 14 2.97 4.65 11.02
C GLY A 14 2.83 5.74 9.94
N ASP A 15 3.61 6.82 10.05
CA ASP A 15 3.57 7.92 9.08
C ASP A 15 3.96 7.50 7.65
N GLU A 16 4.90 6.55 7.52
CA GLU A 16 5.31 6.03 6.21
C GLU A 16 4.25 5.08 5.64
N ILE A 17 3.61 4.26 6.48
CA ILE A 17 2.48 3.43 6.10
C ILE A 17 1.34 4.30 5.56
N ASP A 18 0.96 5.36 6.29
CA ASP A 18 -0.13 6.26 5.89
C ASP A 18 0.16 6.95 4.55
N ARG A 19 1.41 7.40 4.34
CA ARG A 19 1.82 7.98 3.06
C ARG A 19 1.73 6.95 1.93
N ALA A 20 2.22 5.74 2.15
CA ALA A 20 2.22 4.68 1.14
C ALA A 20 0.80 4.23 0.77
N LEU A 21 -0.10 4.11 1.76
CA LEU A 21 -1.51 3.80 1.55
C LEU A 21 -2.19 4.88 0.71
N ARG A 22 -2.00 6.16 1.04
CA ARG A 22 -2.58 7.27 0.23
C ARG A 22 -2.05 7.25 -1.21
N ALA A 23 -0.76 7.00 -1.38
CA ALA A 23 -0.14 6.94 -2.70
C ALA A 23 -0.72 5.81 -3.58
N VAL A 24 -0.80 4.57 -3.07
CA VAL A 24 -1.31 3.45 -3.87
C VAL A 24 -2.80 3.58 -4.19
N ILE A 25 -3.59 4.19 -3.30
CA ILE A 25 -5.02 4.45 -3.56
C ILE A 25 -5.18 5.49 -4.67
N ASN A 26 -4.42 6.59 -4.65
CA ASN A 26 -4.44 7.58 -5.72
C ASN A 26 -4.02 6.95 -7.06
N GLU A 27 -2.97 6.13 -7.06
CA GLU A 27 -2.55 5.41 -8.27
C GLU A 27 -3.64 4.45 -8.79
N ALA A 28 -4.35 3.77 -7.89
CA ALA A 28 -5.44 2.89 -8.26
C ALA A 28 -6.59 3.65 -8.92
N LEU A 29 -6.93 4.84 -8.40
CA LEU A 29 -7.95 5.70 -8.99
C LEU A 29 -7.54 6.19 -10.38
N ASP A 30 -6.33 6.72 -10.51
CA ASP A 30 -5.79 7.24 -11.78
C ASP A 30 -5.77 6.16 -12.87
N LYS A 31 -5.40 4.93 -12.49
CA LYS A 31 -5.32 3.78 -13.40
C LYS A 31 -6.63 2.98 -13.49
N ARG A 32 -7.69 3.40 -12.80
CA ARG A 32 -8.99 2.69 -12.68
C ARG A 32 -8.84 1.22 -12.26
N ILE A 33 -7.90 0.94 -11.37
CA ILE A 33 -7.66 -0.37 -10.79
C ILE A 33 -8.63 -0.61 -9.64
N ARG A 34 -9.34 -1.74 -9.71
CA ARG A 34 -10.39 -2.12 -8.75
C ARG A 34 -9.86 -2.84 -7.52
N LEU A 35 -8.63 -3.36 -7.58
CA LEU A 35 -8.04 -4.19 -6.54
C LEU A 35 -6.62 -3.71 -6.21
N VAL A 36 -6.45 -3.34 -4.94
CA VAL A 36 -5.15 -3.11 -4.32
C VAL A 36 -4.94 -4.22 -3.30
N GLU A 37 -3.89 -5.00 -3.50
CA GLU A 37 -3.43 -6.00 -2.53
C GLU A 37 -2.37 -5.36 -1.64
N ILE A 38 -2.56 -5.44 -0.33
CA ILE A 38 -1.61 -4.91 0.64
C ILE A 38 -0.93 -6.10 1.30
N ILE A 39 0.40 -6.10 1.30
CA ILE A 39 1.21 -7.08 2.00
C ILE A 39 1.72 -6.40 3.27
N PRO A 40 1.00 -6.53 4.41
CA PRO A 40 1.50 -6.03 5.68
C PRO A 40 2.76 -6.83 6.01
N GLY A 41 3.83 -6.14 6.42
CA GLY A 41 5.07 -6.81 6.80
C GLY A 41 4.87 -7.83 7.93
N LYS A 42 5.95 -8.49 8.37
CA LYS A 42 5.86 -9.40 9.51
C LYS A 42 5.47 -8.61 10.77
N GLY A 43 4.20 -8.73 11.17
CA GLY A 43 3.77 -8.44 12.53
C GLY A 43 4.35 -9.52 13.43
N GLY A 44 5.40 -9.14 14.17
CA GLY A 44 5.84 -9.89 15.35
C GLY A 44 4.96 -9.59 16.54
#